data_AF-A0A9P5RKX2-F1
#
_entry.id   AF-A0A9P5RKX2-F1
#
_cell.length_a   1.000
_cell.length_b   1.000
_cell.length_c   1.000
_cell.angle_alpha   90.00
_cell.angle_beta   90.00
_cell.angle_gamma   90.00
#
_symmetry.space_group_name_H-M   'P 1'
#
loop_
_entity.id
_entity.type
_entity.pdbx_description
1 polymer ?
#
loop_
_entity_poly.entity_id
_entity_poly.type
_entity_poly.pdbx_seq_one_letter_code
_entity_poly.pdbx_strand_id
1 'polypeptide(L)'
;MDFSSEQQQQDPAEPMSSTQPYLPPRPTFQVIITGGGLAGLLLGILLHKAGTPFTILERASSIKPLGAVMALGINVFLILEQLDLLEELQRISKPIMTTHTYREDMTKLDVFEIKESTEINGHDTVMFPRPEFYDILLAPIPKENILFSKKVAEIKELTNEFKVKVACTDGSTY
;
A
#
# COMPACT_ATOMS: atom_id res chain seq x y z
N MET A 1 41.10 35.77 -50.03
CA MET A 1 41.60 36.51 -48.86
C MET A 1 40.85 37.82 -48.90
N ASP A 2 39.81 38.08 -48.11
CA ASP A 2 39.61 37.84 -46.69
C ASP A 2 38.09 37.93 -46.42
N PHE A 3 37.50 36.92 -45.79
CA PHE A 3 36.15 36.97 -45.22
C PHE A 3 36.28 36.52 -43.77
N SER A 4 36.76 37.45 -42.96
CA SER A 4 36.77 37.32 -41.51
C SER A 4 35.37 37.60 -40.96
N SER A 5 34.88 36.62 -40.18
CA SER A 5 34.08 36.78 -38.96
C SER A 5 32.69 37.43 -39.03
N GLU A 6 31.65 36.59 -39.13
CA GLU A 6 30.44 36.76 -38.33
C GLU A 6 30.29 35.53 -37.42
N GLN A 7 30.75 35.69 -36.17
CA GLN A 7 30.41 34.75 -35.10
C GLN A 7 28.92 34.95 -34.79
N GLN A 8 28.10 33.95 -35.13
CA GLN A 8 26.74 33.86 -34.61
C GLN A 8 26.85 33.62 -33.10
N GLN A 9 26.52 34.68 -32.35
CA GLN A 9 26.30 34.63 -30.91
C GLN A 9 25.15 33.65 -30.66
N GLN A 10 25.48 32.50 -30.06
CA GLN A 10 24.51 31.50 -29.65
C GLN A 10 23.83 32.02 -28.39
N ASP A 11 22.55 32.38 -28.48
CA ASP A 11 21.75 32.75 -27.32
C ASP A 11 21.76 31.61 -26.30
N PRO A 12 21.91 31.88 -24.99
CA PRO A 12 21.94 30.84 -23.99
C PRO A 12 20.60 30.11 -23.97
N ALA A 13 20.65 28.79 -24.17
CA ALA A 13 19.48 27.93 -24.07
C ALA A 13 18.82 28.12 -22.69
N GLU A 14 17.57 28.60 -22.70
CA GLU A 14 16.74 28.65 -21.50
C GLU A 14 16.70 27.24 -20.85
N PRO A 15 16.81 27.13 -19.52
CA PRO A 15 16.71 25.85 -18.87
C PRO A 15 15.32 25.27 -19.14
N MET A 16 15.28 24.12 -19.83
CA MET A 16 14.06 23.34 -20.05
C MET A 16 13.39 23.08 -18.70
N SER A 17 12.33 23.84 -18.43
CA SER A 17 11.44 23.67 -17.30
C SER A 17 10.99 22.22 -17.28
N SER A 18 11.32 21.51 -16.19
CA SER A 18 10.84 20.15 -15.93
C SER A 18 9.33 20.13 -16.09
N THR A 19 8.85 19.55 -17.18
CA THR A 19 7.42 19.36 -17.43
C THR A 19 6.93 18.27 -16.48
N GLN A 20 6.62 18.68 -15.25
CA GLN A 20 5.65 17.92 -14.45
C GLN A 20 4.42 17.75 -15.33
N PRO A 21 3.96 16.51 -15.59
CA PRO A 21 2.79 16.31 -16.42
C PRO A 21 1.63 17.09 -15.80
N TYR A 22 0.95 17.90 -16.61
CA TYR A 22 -0.27 18.58 -16.19
C TYR A 22 -1.28 17.51 -15.78
N LEU A 23 -1.44 17.35 -14.46
CA LEU A 23 -2.54 16.60 -13.89
C LEU A 23 -3.71 17.59 -13.77
N PRO A 24 -4.85 17.35 -14.43
CA PRO A 24 -6.02 18.19 -14.22
C PRO A 24 -6.34 18.21 -12.71
N PRO A 25 -6.92 19.30 -12.19
CA PRO A 25 -7.34 19.36 -10.80
C PRO A 25 -8.19 18.14 -10.47
N ARG A 26 -7.72 17.29 -9.55
CA ARG A 26 -8.49 16.12 -9.14
C ARG A 26 -9.77 16.62 -8.46
N PRO A 27 -10.94 16.05 -8.78
CA PRO A 27 -12.14 16.34 -8.01
C PRO A 27 -11.85 16.16 -6.52
N THR A 28 -12.25 17.12 -5.70
CA THR A 28 -12.07 17.00 -4.24
C THR A 28 -13.18 16.11 -3.69
N PHE A 29 -12.89 14.82 -3.60
CA PHE A 29 -13.77 13.83 -2.95
C PHE A 29 -13.14 13.31 -1.66
N GLN A 30 -14.00 12.90 -0.73
CA GLN A 30 -13.61 12.19 0.48
C GLN A 30 -13.94 10.70 0.32
N VAL A 31 -13.08 9.83 0.85
CA VAL A 31 -13.26 8.38 0.79
C VAL A 31 -13.60 7.84 2.18
N ILE A 32 -14.65 7.01 2.27
CA ILE A 32 -14.91 6.21 3.47
C ILE A 32 -14.49 4.77 3.18
N ILE A 33 -13.60 4.23 4.01
CA ILE A 33 -13.11 2.85 3.93
C ILE A 33 -13.80 2.04 5.02
N THR A 34 -14.47 0.97 4.63
CA THR A 34 -15.17 0.07 5.56
C THR A 34 -14.28 -1.12 5.93
N GLY A 35 -13.57 -1.00 7.05
CA GLY A 35 -12.67 -2.02 7.59
C GLY A 35 -11.21 -1.55 7.66
N GLY A 36 -10.62 -1.65 8.84
CA GLY A 36 -9.22 -1.36 9.13
C GLY A 36 -8.34 -2.60 9.11
N GLY A 37 -8.57 -3.52 8.17
CA GLY A 37 -7.69 -4.67 7.90
C GLY A 37 -6.55 -4.31 6.94
N LEU A 38 -5.72 -5.30 6.56
CA LEU A 38 -4.54 -5.08 5.71
C LEU A 38 -4.85 -4.30 4.42
N ALA A 39 -5.93 -4.67 3.70
CA ALA A 39 -6.33 -3.99 2.47
C ALA A 39 -6.84 -2.55 2.72
N GLY A 40 -7.61 -2.34 3.80
CA GLY A 40 -8.12 -1.02 4.16
C GLY A 40 -7.01 -0.07 4.62
N LEU A 41 -6.03 -0.57 5.38
CA LEU A 41 -4.84 0.19 5.74
C LEU A 41 -4.02 0.52 4.50
N LEU A 42 -3.72 -0.45 3.63
CA LEU A 42 -2.97 -0.21 2.40
C LEU A 42 -3.65 0.86 1.52
N LEU A 43 -4.98 0.81 1.37
CA LEU A 43 -5.74 1.85 0.68
C LEU A 43 -5.63 3.21 1.38
N GLY A 44 -5.70 3.24 2.72
CA GLY A 44 -5.50 4.46 3.52
C GLY A 44 -4.12 5.09 3.28
N ILE A 45 -3.05 4.28 3.23
CA ILE A 45 -1.69 4.76 2.94
C ILE A 45 -1.63 5.39 1.54
N LEU A 46 -2.21 4.72 0.54
CA LEU A 46 -2.24 5.22 -0.83
C LEU A 46 -2.98 6.55 -0.93
N LEU A 47 -4.14 6.68 -0.27
CA LEU A 47 -4.90 7.93 -0.23
C LEU A 47 -4.15 9.03 0.54
N HIS A 48 -3.48 8.68 1.64
CA HIS A 48 -2.65 9.60 2.39
C HIS A 48 -1.51 10.16 1.54
N LYS A 49 -0.73 9.29 0.87
CA LYS A 49 0.33 9.71 -0.06
C LYS A 49 -0.23 10.52 -1.25
N ALA A 50 -1.45 10.24 -1.68
CA ALA A 50 -2.12 10.98 -2.76
C ALA A 50 -2.72 12.34 -2.33
N GLY A 51 -2.75 12.66 -1.03
CA GLY A 51 -3.38 13.86 -0.50
C GLY A 51 -4.92 13.84 -0.55
N THR A 52 -5.53 12.67 -0.71
CA THR A 52 -7.00 12.51 -0.76
C THR A 52 -7.55 12.31 0.65
N PRO A 53 -8.52 13.11 1.12
CA PRO A 53 -9.13 12.93 2.43
C PRO A 53 -9.84 11.57 2.56
N PHE A 54 -9.64 10.87 3.67
CA PHE A 54 -10.28 9.58 3.92
C PHE A 54 -10.58 9.32 5.39
N THR A 55 -11.49 8.39 5.66
CA THR A 55 -11.77 7.88 7.01
C THR A 55 -11.96 6.36 6.95
N ILE A 56 -11.25 5.64 7.81
CA ILE A 56 -11.35 4.20 8.00
C ILE A 56 -12.29 3.91 9.17
N LEU A 57 -13.35 3.15 8.92
CA LEU A 57 -14.30 2.69 9.92
C LEU A 57 -14.03 1.21 10.22
N GLU A 58 -13.51 0.90 11.42
CA GLU A 58 -13.22 -0.46 11.86
C GLU A 58 -14.19 -0.90 12.95
N ARG A 59 -14.81 -2.08 12.77
CA ARG A 59 -15.78 -2.63 13.72
C ARG A 59 -15.16 -3.08 15.05
N ALA A 60 -13.91 -3.53 15.03
CA ALA A 60 -13.20 -3.96 16.22
C ALA A 60 -12.95 -2.76 17.15
N SER A 61 -13.03 -3.00 18.47
CA SER A 61 -12.71 -1.97 19.46
C SER A 61 -11.20 -1.79 19.67
N SER A 62 -10.42 -2.78 19.25
CA SER A 62 -8.97 -2.81 19.32
C SER A 62 -8.43 -3.82 18.32
N ILE A 63 -7.18 -3.63 17.92
CA ILE A 63 -6.44 -4.59 17.12
C ILE A 63 -6.17 -5.81 17.99
N LYS A 64 -6.63 -6.98 17.54
CA LYS A 64 -6.30 -8.24 18.19
C LYS A 64 -5.18 -8.92 17.40
N PRO A 65 -3.96 -9.01 17.95
CA PRO A 65 -2.89 -9.76 17.31
C PRO A 65 -3.26 -11.25 17.37
N LEU A 66 -3.82 -11.78 16.29
CA LEU A 66 -3.98 -13.21 16.12
C LEU A 66 -2.72 -13.73 15.44
N GLY A 67 -1.99 -14.59 16.16
CA GLY A 67 -0.72 -15.17 15.72
C GLY A 67 -0.91 -16.04 14.47
N ALA A 68 -0.53 -15.50 13.33
CA ALA A 68 -0.47 -16.22 12.06
C ALA A 68 0.77 -15.79 11.31
N VAL A 69 1.42 -16.74 10.66
CA VAL A 69 2.50 -16.48 9.70
C VAL A 69 1.88 -16.17 8.34
N MET A 70 2.44 -15.19 7.65
CA MET A 70 2.08 -14.81 6.29
C MET A 70 3.28 -14.87 5.37
N ALA A 71 3.02 -15.07 4.09
CA ALA A 71 3.94 -14.77 2.99
C ALA A 71 3.16 -13.95 1.95
N LEU A 72 3.83 -13.04 1.26
CA LEU A 72 3.22 -12.26 0.17
C LEU A 72 3.89 -12.62 -1.16
N GLY A 73 3.12 -12.47 -2.25
CA GLY A 73 3.67 -12.55 -3.59
C GLY A 73 4.54 -11.33 -3.92
N ILE A 74 5.43 -11.50 -4.91
CA ILE A 74 6.39 -10.46 -5.28
C ILE A 74 5.72 -9.14 -5.70
N ASN A 75 4.55 -9.21 -6.31
CA ASN A 75 3.77 -8.06 -6.73
C ASN A 75 3.45 -7.11 -5.56
N VAL A 76 3.35 -7.64 -4.33
CA VAL A 76 3.10 -6.81 -3.14
C VAL A 76 4.38 -6.13 -2.67
N PHE A 77 5.55 -6.74 -2.84
CA PHE A 77 6.83 -6.16 -2.41
C PHE A 77 7.13 -4.89 -3.19
N LEU A 78 6.87 -4.89 -4.51
CA LEU A 78 7.03 -3.70 -5.35
C LEU A 78 6.17 -2.52 -4.87
N ILE A 79 4.95 -2.80 -4.42
CA ILE A 79 4.06 -1.77 -3.84
C ILE A 79 4.63 -1.29 -2.51
N LEU A 80 5.10 -2.19 -1.65
CA LEU A 80 5.68 -1.83 -0.36
C LEU A 80 6.99 -1.04 -0.51
N GLU A 81 7.77 -1.30 -1.56
CA GLU A 81 8.97 -0.53 -1.90
C GLU A 81 8.59 0.91 -2.28
N GLN A 82 7.61 1.10 -3.16
CA GLN A 82 7.08 2.44 -3.50
C GLN A 82 6.46 3.17 -2.30
N LEU A 83 6.02 2.41 -1.30
CA LEU A 83 5.48 2.93 -0.06
C LEU A 83 6.53 3.19 1.02
N ASP A 84 7.80 2.86 0.79
CA ASP A 84 8.91 2.94 1.75
C ASP A 84 8.73 2.02 2.98
N LEU A 85 8.00 0.90 2.80
CA LEU A 85 7.66 -0.06 3.86
C LEU A 85 8.36 -1.41 3.70
N LEU A 86 9.02 -1.65 2.57
CA LEU A 86 9.65 -2.94 2.28
C LEU A 86 10.78 -3.27 3.27
N GLU A 87 11.59 -2.29 3.66
CA GLU A 87 12.69 -2.50 4.61
C GLU A 87 12.17 -2.92 6.00
N GLU A 88 11.12 -2.27 6.48
CA GLU A 88 10.46 -2.63 7.74
C GLU A 88 9.90 -4.06 7.69
N LEU A 89 9.28 -4.43 6.56
CA LEU A 89 8.80 -5.80 6.35
C LEU A 89 9.96 -6.81 6.37
N GLN A 90 11.06 -6.51 5.68
CA GLN A 90 12.23 -7.39 5.64
C GLN A 90 12.84 -7.60 7.02
N ARG A 91 12.81 -6.59 7.90
CA ARG A 91 13.33 -6.69 9.27
C ARG A 91 12.59 -7.73 10.13
N ILE A 92 11.28 -7.87 9.94
CA ILE A 92 10.43 -8.84 10.68
C ILE A 92 10.34 -10.21 9.97
N SER A 93 10.99 -10.33 8.82
CA SER A 93 10.84 -11.46 7.91
C SER A 93 11.91 -12.54 8.07
N LYS A 94 11.56 -13.77 7.67
CA LYS A 94 12.47 -14.90 7.50
C LYS A 94 12.34 -15.45 6.09
N PRO A 95 13.45 -15.67 5.36
CA PRO A 95 13.37 -16.18 4.01
C PRO A 95 13.00 -17.66 4.01
N ILE A 96 12.21 -18.07 3.02
CA ILE A 96 11.79 -19.46 2.81
C ILE A 96 12.80 -20.11 1.88
N MET A 97 13.60 -21.05 2.38
CA MET A 97 14.64 -21.72 1.60
C MET A 97 14.14 -22.98 0.90
N THR A 98 13.37 -23.79 1.64
CA THR A 98 12.89 -25.09 1.17
C THR A 98 11.51 -25.37 1.73
N THR A 99 10.67 -25.99 0.91
CA THR A 99 9.35 -26.51 1.31
C THR A 99 9.34 -28.01 1.10
N HIS A 100 9.06 -28.75 2.16
CA HIS A 100 8.97 -30.20 2.13
C HIS A 100 7.51 -30.62 2.21
N THR A 101 7.09 -31.47 1.28
CA THR A 101 5.73 -32.01 1.26
C THR A 101 5.78 -33.47 1.64
N TYR A 102 4.92 -33.88 2.58
CA TYR A 102 4.82 -35.26 3.05
C TYR A 102 3.38 -35.75 2.93
N ARG A 103 3.21 -37.06 2.79
CA ARG A 103 1.93 -37.74 3.03
C ARG A 103 1.66 -37.80 4.54
N GLU A 104 0.44 -38.19 4.91
CA GLU A 104 0.05 -38.42 6.30
C GLU A 104 0.93 -39.47 7.01
N ASP A 105 1.40 -40.48 6.29
CA ASP A 105 2.32 -41.50 6.79
C ASP A 105 3.79 -41.04 6.88
N MET A 106 4.04 -39.74 6.73
CA MET A 106 5.37 -39.11 6.70
C MET A 106 6.26 -39.56 5.53
N THR A 107 5.70 -40.25 4.53
CA THR A 107 6.42 -40.49 3.28
C THR A 107 6.61 -39.18 2.54
N LYS A 108 7.86 -38.84 2.25
CA LYS A 108 8.23 -37.62 1.53
C LYS A 108 7.69 -37.66 0.10
N LEU A 109 6.91 -36.64 -0.27
CA LEU A 109 6.37 -36.46 -1.61
C LEU A 109 7.31 -35.63 -2.49
N ASP A 110 7.76 -34.49 -1.96
CA ASP A 110 8.52 -33.52 -2.74
C ASP A 110 9.38 -32.59 -1.88
N VAL A 111 10.35 -31.94 -2.54
CA VAL A 111 11.09 -30.78 -2.03
C VAL A 111 11.10 -29.69 -3.07
N PHE A 112 10.58 -28.53 -2.71
CA PHE A 112 10.74 -27.32 -3.49
C PHE A 112 11.86 -26.48 -2.87
N GLU A 113 12.97 -26.35 -3.58
CA GLU A 113 14.03 -25.41 -3.22
C GLU A 113 13.74 -24.05 -3.85
N ILE A 114 13.69 -23.00 -3.03
CA ILE A 114 13.41 -21.63 -3.48
C ILE A 114 14.77 -20.95 -3.71
N LYS A 115 15.55 -21.51 -4.64
CA LYS A 115 16.94 -21.09 -4.90
C LYS A 115 17.07 -19.88 -5.83
N GLU A 116 16.03 -19.55 -6.59
CA GLU A 116 16.10 -18.55 -7.67
C GLU A 116 15.16 -17.35 -7.45
N SER A 117 14.59 -17.19 -6.24
CA SER A 117 13.62 -16.10 -6.05
C SER A 117 14.27 -14.72 -6.15
N THR A 118 15.49 -14.51 -5.68
CA THR A 118 16.09 -13.17 -5.63
C THR A 118 16.56 -12.68 -7.00
N GLU A 119 17.17 -13.55 -7.81
CA GLU A 119 17.66 -13.18 -9.15
C GLU A 119 16.51 -12.85 -10.11
N ILE A 120 15.39 -13.57 -10.01
CA ILE A 120 14.23 -13.38 -10.88
C ILE A 120 13.30 -12.29 -10.34
N ASN A 121 13.06 -12.29 -9.02
CA ASN A 121 12.05 -11.43 -8.41
C ASN A 121 12.63 -10.16 -7.77
N GLY A 122 13.95 -10.03 -7.66
CA GLY A 122 14.61 -8.91 -6.96
C GLY A 122 14.62 -9.06 -5.43
N HIS A 123 13.80 -9.96 -4.87
CA HIS A 123 13.69 -10.19 -3.43
C HIS A 123 13.47 -11.66 -3.09
N ASP A 124 13.90 -12.05 -1.89
CA ASP A 124 13.64 -13.38 -1.35
C ASP A 124 12.14 -13.56 -1.07
N THR A 125 11.66 -14.79 -1.30
CA THR A 125 10.35 -15.17 -0.75
C THR A 125 10.49 -15.25 0.76
N VAL A 126 9.74 -14.43 1.50
CA VAL A 126 9.81 -14.39 2.96
C VAL A 126 8.48 -14.73 3.63
N MET A 127 8.59 -15.25 4.85
CA MET A 127 7.51 -15.42 5.81
C MET A 127 7.68 -14.45 6.99
N PHE A 128 6.59 -13.93 7.54
CA PHE A 128 6.63 -12.98 8.65
C PHE A 128 5.35 -13.04 9.50
N PRO A 129 5.37 -12.51 10.74
CA PRO A 129 4.20 -12.46 11.60
C PRO A 129 3.17 -11.43 11.12
N ARG A 130 1.93 -11.86 10.91
CA ARG A 130 0.83 -10.98 10.51
C ARG A 130 0.61 -9.77 11.43
N PRO A 131 0.66 -9.91 12.77
CA PRO A 131 0.49 -8.75 13.66
C PRO A 131 1.52 -7.66 13.44
N GLU A 132 2.79 -8.04 13.26
CA GLU A 132 3.86 -7.07 13.03
C GLU A 132 3.72 -6.40 11.66
N PHE A 133 3.34 -7.15 10.62
CA PHE A 133 3.03 -6.54 9.32
C PHE A 133 1.84 -5.57 9.38
N TYR A 134 0.82 -5.88 10.19
CA TYR A 134 -0.28 -4.96 10.42
C TYR A 134 0.22 -3.65 11.05
N ASP A 135 1.10 -3.73 12.04
CA ASP A 135 1.66 -2.55 12.72
C ASP A 135 2.48 -1.68 11.76
N ILE A 136 3.25 -2.31 10.84
CA ILE A 136 3.97 -1.60 9.77
C ILE A 136 3.00 -0.82 8.88
N LEU A 137 1.87 -1.41 8.48
CA LEU A 137 0.86 -0.72 7.66
C LEU A 137 0.09 0.35 8.44
N LEU A 138 -0.08 0.17 9.75
CA LEU A 138 -0.80 1.11 10.60
C LEU A 138 0.02 2.39 10.86
N ALA A 139 1.33 2.24 11.09
CA ALA A 139 2.23 3.32 11.51
C ALA A 139 2.19 4.60 10.64
N PRO A 140 2.15 4.55 9.30
CA PRO A 140 2.13 5.75 8.46
C PRO A 140 0.77 6.45 8.36
N ILE A 141 -0.31 5.88 8.92
CA ILE A 141 -1.65 6.45 8.82
C ILE A 141 -1.93 7.35 10.04
N PRO A 142 -2.38 8.60 9.85
CA PRO A 142 -2.77 9.46 10.97
C PRO A 142 -3.92 8.83 11.78
N LYS A 143 -3.81 8.87 13.11
CA LYS A 143 -4.73 8.15 14.01
C LYS A 143 -6.16 8.67 13.92
N GLU A 144 -6.33 9.95 13.64
CA GLU A 144 -7.61 10.62 13.43
C GLU A 144 -8.37 10.10 12.21
N ASN A 145 -7.68 9.48 11.25
CA ASN A 145 -8.29 8.86 10.09
C ASN A 145 -8.80 7.44 10.38
N ILE A 146 -8.55 6.87 11.56
CA ILE A 146 -8.95 5.49 11.91
C ILE A 146 -9.90 5.51 13.11
N LEU A 147 -11.16 5.15 12.85
CA LEU A 147 -12.21 5.12 13.86
C LEU A 147 -12.59 3.67 14.19
N PHE A 148 -12.21 3.24 15.39
CA PHE A 148 -12.56 1.93 15.93
C PHE A 148 -13.99 1.89 16.49
N SER A 149 -14.49 0.68 16.73
CA SER A 149 -15.88 0.42 17.16
C SER A 149 -16.94 0.96 16.19
N LYS A 150 -16.59 1.16 14.91
CA LYS A 150 -17.47 1.64 13.84
C LYS A 150 -17.84 0.50 12.91
N LYS A 151 -18.91 -0.22 13.27
CA LYS A 151 -19.51 -1.23 12.39
C LYS A 151 -20.53 -0.55 11.46
N VAL A 152 -20.21 -0.50 10.17
CA VAL A 152 -21.14 -0.01 9.15
C VAL A 152 -22.38 -0.92 9.08
N ALA A 153 -23.55 -0.31 9.16
CA ALA A 153 -24.86 -0.94 9.10
C ALA A 153 -25.56 -0.68 7.77
N GLU A 154 -25.38 0.51 7.20
CA GLU A 154 -26.07 0.94 5.99
C GLU A 154 -25.22 1.93 5.20
N ILE A 155 -25.31 1.85 3.86
CA ILE A 155 -24.73 2.81 2.93
C ILE A 155 -25.87 3.29 2.02
N LYS A 156 -26.10 4.60 1.97
CA LYS A 156 -27.14 5.24 1.14
C LYS A 156 -26.50 6.23 0.19
N GLU A 157 -26.80 6.09 -1.09
CA GLU A 157 -26.45 7.11 -2.08
C GLU A 157 -27.42 8.29 -1.94
N LEU A 158 -26.85 9.50 -1.89
CA LEU A 158 -27.58 10.75 -1.93
C LEU A 158 -27.50 11.27 -3.37
N THR A 159 -28.39 10.73 -4.21
CA THR A 159 -28.43 10.94 -5.67
C THR A 159 -28.49 12.41 -6.10
N ASN A 160 -28.98 13.29 -5.22
CA ASN A 160 -29.07 14.72 -5.50
C ASN A 160 -27.75 15.48 -5.25
N GLU A 161 -26.76 14.85 -4.61
CA GLU A 161 -25.51 15.52 -4.16
C GLU A 161 -24.23 14.79 -4.60
N PHE A 162 -24.32 13.68 -5.34
CA PHE A 162 -23.17 12.80 -5.65
C PHE A 162 -22.39 12.40 -4.39
N LYS A 163 -23.09 12.21 -3.28
CA LYS A 163 -22.53 11.82 -1.98
C LYS A 163 -23.05 10.46 -1.57
N VAL A 164 -22.33 9.83 -0.65
CA VAL A 164 -22.79 8.66 0.08
C VAL A 164 -22.91 9.03 1.56
N LYS A 165 -23.92 8.47 2.23
CA LYS A 165 -24.08 8.51 3.68
C LYS A 165 -23.89 7.12 4.23
N VAL A 166 -23.00 6.98 5.21
CA VAL A 166 -22.68 5.72 5.87
C VAL A 166 -23.17 5.78 7.31
N ALA A 167 -24.08 4.88 7.68
CA ALA A 167 -24.58 4.76 9.04
C ALA A 167 -23.94 3.57 9.75
N CYS A 168 -23.51 3.79 11.00
CA CYS A 168 -22.94 2.76 11.86
C CYS A 168 -23.98 2.23 12.86
N THR A 169 -23.74 1.03 13.41
CA THR A 169 -24.65 0.40 14.39
C THR A 169 -24.76 1.15 15.72
N ASP A 170 -23.82 2.03 16.03
CA ASP A 170 -23.83 2.88 17.22
C ASP A 170 -24.64 4.18 17.02
N GLY A 171 -25.26 4.36 15.85
CA GLY A 171 -26.03 5.55 15.49
C GLY A 171 -25.21 6.68 14.88
N SER A 172 -23.87 6.56 14.82
CA SER A 172 -23.03 7.57 14.15
C SER A 172 -23.16 7.51 12.62
N THR A 173 -22.97 8.65 11.96
CA THR A 173 -23.07 8.78 10.51
C THR A 173 -21.89 9.56 9.93
N TYR A 174 -21.45 9.13 8.75
CA TYR A 174 -20.35 9.71 7.98
C TYR A 174 -20.78 9.99 6.54
#